data_AF-A0A150QMY2-F1
#
_entry.id   AF-A0A150QMY2-F1
#
_cell.length_a   1.000
_cell.length_b   1.000
_cell.length_c   1.000
_cell.angle_alpha   90.00
_cell.angle_beta   90.00
_cell.angle_gamma   90.00
#
_symmetry.space_group_name_H-M   'P 1'
#
loop_
_entity.id
_entity.type
_entity.pdbx_description
1 polymer ?
#
loop_
_entity_poly.entity_id
_entity_poly.type
_entity_poly.pdbx_seq_one_letter_code
_entity_poly.pdbx_strand_id
1 'polypeptide(L)'
;MRQVALALLAGALFAVGLGVSGMTQPSRVIGFLDVAGDWDPSLAFVMVGAISVHFLAYRVLRWQEGRKRAGAASAPRFPLLADRMDVPARTGLDARLFAGAALFGVGWGLAGYCPGPALVSLATGSRAVVAVVAAMAAGMAIERFTRARNHEESGPEESGPEESGPEERGGPAPARRR
;
A
#
# COMPACT_ATOMS: atom_id res chain seq x y z
N MET A 1 -7.82 -13.01 18.14
CA MET A 1 -8.72 -12.09 18.88
C MET A 1 -8.08 -10.74 19.21
N ARG A 2 -6.92 -10.67 19.89
CA ARG A 2 -6.25 -9.40 20.24
C ARG A 2 -5.98 -8.46 19.05
N GLN A 3 -5.57 -8.99 17.89
CA GLN A 3 -5.37 -8.20 16.67
C GLN A 3 -6.67 -7.57 16.13
N VAL A 4 -7.78 -8.31 16.15
CA VAL A 4 -9.09 -7.81 15.71
C VAL A 4 -9.59 -6.70 16.62
N ALA A 5 -9.45 -6.86 17.95
CA ALA A 5 -9.81 -5.83 18.91
C ALA A 5 -8.99 -4.54 18.70
N LEU A 6 -7.68 -4.66 18.45
CA LEU A 6 -6.82 -3.51 18.17
C LEU A 6 -7.12 -2.88 16.81
N ALA A 7 -7.45 -3.67 15.78
CA ALA A 7 -7.88 -3.15 14.48
C ALA A 7 -9.21 -2.38 14.58
N LEU A 8 -10.16 -2.88 15.37
CA LEU A 8 -11.41 -2.18 15.66
C LEU A 8 -11.17 -0.88 16.43
N LEU A 9 -10.31 -0.91 17.46
CA LEU A 9 -9.94 0.29 18.22
C LEU A 9 -9.28 1.34 17.33
N ALA A 10 -8.33 0.93 16.48
CA ALA A 10 -7.65 1.81 15.53
C ALA A 10 -8.63 2.38 14.50
N GLY A 11 -9.52 1.54 13.96
CA GLY A 11 -10.57 1.95 13.03
C GLY A 11 -11.57 2.93 13.66
N ALA A 12 -11.98 2.69 14.91
CA ALA A 12 -12.86 3.59 15.65
C ALA A 12 -12.18 4.93 15.94
N LEU A 13 -10.92 4.92 16.39
CA LEU A 13 -10.15 6.15 16.64
C LEU A 13 -9.96 6.95 15.34
N PHE A 14 -9.69 6.25 14.23
CA PHE A 14 -9.58 6.86 12.91
C PHE A 14 -10.91 7.48 12.46
N ALA A 15 -12.03 6.75 12.59
CA ALA A 15 -13.36 7.25 12.25
C ALA A 15 -13.74 8.48 13.09
N VAL A 16 -13.45 8.47 14.39
CA VAL A 16 -13.66 9.63 15.28
C VAL A 16 -12.80 10.81 14.83
N GLY A 17 -11.52 10.60 14.50
CA GLY A 17 -10.64 11.65 13.98
C GLY A 17 -11.14 12.24 12.65
N LEU A 18 -11.66 11.40 11.75
CA LEU A 18 -12.27 11.84 10.49
C LEU A 18 -13.55 12.67 10.72
N GLY A 19 -14.38 12.26 11.68
CA GLY A 19 -15.58 13.01 12.07
C GLY A 19 -15.27 14.37 12.69
N VAL A 20 -14.33 14.41 13.65
CA VAL A 20 -13.92 15.64 14.34
C VAL A 20 -13.24 16.63 13.39
N SER A 21 -12.44 16.14 12.44
CA SER A 21 -11.81 16.98 11.42
C SER A 21 -12.78 17.49 10.35
N GLY A 22 -14.00 16.96 10.27
CA GLY A 22 -15.00 17.35 9.27
C GLY A 22 -14.71 16.85 7.85
N MET A 23 -13.72 15.96 7.66
CA MET A 23 -13.36 15.42 6.33
C MET A 23 -14.43 14.49 5.73
N THR A 24 -15.45 14.13 6.51
CA THR A 24 -16.63 13.41 6.00
C THR A 24 -17.55 14.31 5.16
N GLN A 25 -17.35 15.63 5.18
CA GLN A 25 -18.13 16.57 4.39
C GLN A 25 -17.47 16.80 3.01
N PRO A 26 -18.18 16.55 1.89
CA PRO A 26 -17.62 16.73 0.55
C PRO A 26 -17.27 18.19 0.24
N SER A 27 -17.97 19.15 0.86
CA SER A 27 -17.70 20.58 0.71
C SER A 27 -16.28 20.97 1.13
N ARG A 28 -15.72 20.33 2.16
CA ARG A 28 -14.34 20.57 2.60
C ARG A 28 -13.30 20.10 1.59
N VAL A 29 -13.59 19.01 0.88
CA VAL A 29 -12.71 18.48 -0.17
C VAL A 29 -12.78 19.38 -1.41
N ILE A 30 -13.98 19.75 -1.82
CA ILE A 30 -14.19 20.62 -2.99
C ILE A 30 -13.61 22.02 -2.74
N GLY A 31 -13.84 22.60 -1.55
CA GLY A 31 -13.27 23.90 -1.17
C GLY A 31 -11.74 23.89 -1.10
N PHE A 32 -11.12 22.76 -0.75
CA PHE A 32 -9.67 22.61 -0.84
C PHE A 32 -9.16 22.54 -2.30
N LEU A 33 -9.94 21.96 -3.21
CA LEU A 33 -9.59 21.86 -4.64
C LEU A 33 -9.90 23.16 -5.41
N ASP A 34 -10.76 24.03 -4.87
CA ASP A 34 -11.11 25.32 -5.47
C ASP A 34 -10.04 26.39 -5.21
N VAL A 35 -8.86 26.21 -5.81
CA VAL A 35 -7.71 27.13 -5.66
C VAL A 35 -7.96 28.48 -6.37
N ALA A 36 -8.93 28.55 -7.28
CA ALA A 36 -9.26 29.76 -8.04
C ALA A 36 -10.40 30.58 -7.43
N GLY A 37 -11.07 30.07 -6.38
CA GLY A 37 -12.23 30.67 -5.73
C GLY A 37 -12.04 30.84 -4.22
N ASP A 38 -12.98 30.32 -3.43
CA ASP A 38 -12.98 30.41 -1.97
C ASP A 38 -12.20 29.24 -1.34
N TRP A 39 -10.88 29.29 -1.49
CA TRP A 39 -10.00 28.18 -1.13
C TRP A 39 -9.98 27.92 0.40
N ASP A 40 -10.39 26.71 0.81
CA ASP A 40 -10.42 26.27 2.22
C ASP A 40 -9.16 25.44 2.58
N PRO A 41 -8.21 25.96 3.39
CA PRO A 41 -6.98 25.26 3.77
C PRO A 41 -7.17 24.20 4.85
N SER A 42 -8.39 23.99 5.37
CA SER A 42 -8.66 23.06 6.49
C SER A 42 -8.16 21.65 6.20
N LEU A 43 -8.30 21.17 4.96
CA LEU A 43 -7.84 19.85 4.54
C LEU A 43 -6.32 19.73 4.54
N ALA A 44 -5.61 20.80 4.15
CA ALA A 44 -4.15 20.84 4.15
C ALA A 44 -3.58 20.62 5.56
N PHE A 45 -4.19 21.23 6.58
CA PHE A 45 -3.75 21.10 7.97
C PHE A 45 -3.83 19.63 8.45
N VAL A 46 -4.94 18.97 8.15
CA VAL A 46 -5.14 17.55 8.51
C VAL A 46 -4.16 16.66 7.75
N MET A 47 -3.97 16.90 6.45
CA MET A 47 -3.06 16.15 5.61
C MET A 47 -1.60 16.30 6.10
N VAL A 48 -1.13 17.52 6.36
CA VAL A 48 0.22 17.78 6.87
C VAL A 48 0.43 17.13 8.23
N GLY A 49 -0.55 17.20 9.13
CA GLY A 49 -0.50 16.52 10.42
C GLY A 49 -0.37 15.00 10.28
N ALA A 50 -1.23 14.39 9.46
CA ALA A 50 -1.21 12.96 9.20
C ALA A 50 0.12 12.49 8.56
N ILE A 51 0.60 13.21 7.54
CA ILE A 51 1.88 12.93 6.87
C ILE A 51 3.04 13.04 7.86
N SER A 52 3.07 14.08 8.69
CA SER A 52 4.15 14.30 9.65
C SER A 52 4.22 13.20 10.71
N VAL A 53 3.06 12.80 11.26
CA VAL A 53 2.98 11.69 12.23
C VAL A 53 3.40 10.38 11.57
N HIS A 54 2.93 10.10 10.36
CA HIS A 54 3.32 8.91 9.62
C HIS A 54 4.82 8.89 9.30
N PHE A 55 5.37 10.01 8.84
CA PHE A 55 6.80 10.15 8.55
C PHE A 55 7.65 9.89 9.79
N LEU A 56 7.29 10.48 10.93
CA LEU A 56 8.02 10.26 12.18
C LEU A 56 7.91 8.81 12.64
N ALA A 57 6.71 8.21 12.62
CA ALA A 57 6.49 6.81 12.96
C ALA A 57 7.31 5.88 12.07
N TYR A 58 7.31 6.12 10.75
CA TYR A 58 8.08 5.36 9.78
C TYR A 58 9.59 5.51 10.00
N ARG A 59 10.07 6.73 10.30
CA ARG A 59 11.49 7.01 10.60
C ARG A 59 11.95 6.28 11.86
N VAL A 60 11.16 6.34 12.94
CA VAL A 60 11.44 5.63 14.20
C VAL A 60 11.49 4.12 13.96
N LEU A 61 10.54 3.60 13.19
CA LEU A 61 10.46 2.19 12.84
C LEU A 61 11.69 1.71 12.05
N ARG A 62 12.10 2.45 11.01
CA ARG A 62 13.32 2.15 10.24
C ARG A 62 14.59 2.27 11.08
N TRP A 63 14.64 3.23 12.00
CA TRP A 63 15.75 3.38 12.94
C TRP A 63 15.83 2.20 13.92
N GLN A 64 14.70 1.72 14.44
CA GLN A 64 14.64 0.54 15.29
C GLN A 64 15.04 -0.75 14.55
N GLU A 65 14.60 -0.91 13.29
CA GLU A 65 15.07 -2.02 12.44
C GLU A 65 16.59 -2.00 12.24
N GLY A 66 17.18 -0.82 12.03
CA GLY A 66 18.64 -0.64 11.93
C GLY A 66 19.37 -1.06 13.21
N ARG A 67 18.85 -0.68 14.39
CA ARG A 67 19.43 -1.07 15.69
C ARG A 67 19.29 -2.56 16.01
N LYS A 68 18.21 -3.20 15.55
CA LYS A 68 17.98 -4.64 15.69
C LYS A 68 18.97 -5.45 14.83
N ARG A 69 19.28 -4.97 13.62
CA ARG A 69 20.34 -5.53 12.76
C ARG A 69 21.75 -5.33 13.35
N ALA A 70 21.96 -4.26 14.13
CA ALA A 70 23.22 -3.96 14.79
C ALA A 70 23.44 -4.70 16.13
N GLY A 71 22.62 -5.70 16.48
CA GLY A 71 22.87 -6.58 17.63
C GLY A 71 22.54 -5.98 19.01
N ALA A 72 21.83 -4.84 19.08
CA ALA A 72 21.44 -4.26 20.36
C ALA A 72 20.37 -5.13 21.05
N ALA A 73 20.77 -5.85 22.10
CA ALA A 73 19.95 -6.79 22.89
C ALA A 73 18.69 -6.18 23.55
N SER A 74 18.53 -4.85 23.51
CA SER A 74 17.42 -4.10 24.10
C SER A 74 16.44 -3.51 23.08
N ALA A 75 16.56 -3.87 21.79
CA ALA A 75 15.63 -3.38 20.78
C ALA A 75 14.22 -3.98 21.00
N PRO A 76 13.15 -3.17 21.10
CA PRO A 76 11.79 -3.67 21.20
C PRO A 76 11.46 -4.61 20.03
N ARG A 77 10.69 -5.67 20.28
CA ARG A 77 10.19 -6.59 19.24
C ARG A 77 9.20 -5.84 18.32
N PHE A 78 9.72 -5.12 17.34
CA PHE A 78 8.94 -4.65 16.20
C PHE A 78 8.98 -5.71 15.09
N PRO A 79 7.83 -6.08 14.49
CA PRO A 79 6.47 -5.63 14.77
C PRO A 79 5.91 -6.24 16.07
N LEU A 80 5.26 -5.43 16.92
CA LEU A 80 4.70 -5.90 18.20
C LEU A 80 3.52 -6.89 18.04
N LEU A 81 3.00 -7.02 16.81
CA LEU A 81 1.73 -7.68 16.52
C LEU A 81 1.67 -8.45 15.19
N ALA A 82 2.72 -8.42 14.38
CA ALA A 82 2.78 -9.09 13.07
C ALA A 82 4.12 -9.81 12.94
N ASP A 83 4.13 -10.96 12.27
CA ASP A 83 5.33 -11.78 12.12
C ASP A 83 6.35 -11.15 11.16
N ARG A 84 5.88 -10.35 10.20
CA ARG A 84 6.70 -9.64 9.21
C ARG A 84 6.07 -8.30 8.87
N MET A 85 6.93 -7.33 8.58
CA MET A 85 6.54 -6.08 7.96
C MET A 85 6.85 -6.17 6.47
N ASP A 86 5.80 -6.26 5.65
CA ASP A 86 5.94 -6.25 4.20
C ASP A 86 6.10 -4.80 3.74
N VAL A 87 7.34 -4.40 3.50
CA VAL A 87 7.64 -3.11 2.86
C VAL A 87 7.69 -3.37 1.35
N PRO A 88 6.84 -2.72 0.53
CA PRO A 88 6.85 -2.93 -0.90
C PRO A 88 8.24 -2.63 -1.49
N ALA A 89 8.89 -3.64 -2.07
CA ALA A 89 10.20 -3.52 -2.70
C ALA A 89 10.13 -3.05 -4.17
N ARG A 90 8.91 -2.91 -4.73
CA ARG A 90 8.71 -2.42 -6.10
C ARG A 90 8.80 -0.89 -6.12
N THR A 91 9.85 -0.39 -6.74
CA THR A 91 10.09 1.05 -6.99
C THR A 91 9.82 1.44 -8.45
N GLY A 92 9.35 0.52 -9.29
CA GLY A 92 9.06 0.79 -10.69
C GLY A 92 7.77 1.59 -10.84
N LEU A 93 7.87 2.83 -11.31
CA LEU A 93 6.73 3.59 -11.81
C LEU A 93 6.40 3.06 -13.20
N ASP A 94 5.22 2.48 -13.39
CA ASP A 94 4.77 1.95 -14.67
C ASP A 94 3.64 2.82 -15.27
N ALA A 95 3.43 2.69 -16.58
CA ALA A 95 2.39 3.45 -17.29
C ALA A 95 0.97 3.11 -16.77
N ARG A 96 0.77 1.89 -16.27
CA ARG A 96 -0.50 1.46 -15.63
C ARG A 96 -0.77 2.22 -14.34
N LEU A 97 0.24 2.47 -13.50
CA LEU A 97 0.11 3.28 -12.29
C LEU A 97 -0.24 4.72 -12.62
N PHE A 98 0.41 5.33 -13.62
CA PHE A 98 0.08 6.70 -14.04
C PHE A 98 -1.35 6.80 -14.56
N ALA A 99 -1.77 5.89 -15.44
CA ALA A 99 -3.14 5.87 -15.97
C ALA A 99 -4.17 5.67 -14.84
N GLY A 100 -3.90 4.75 -13.91
CA GLY A 100 -4.75 4.50 -12.75
C GLY A 100 -4.82 5.70 -11.81
N ALA A 101 -3.70 6.36 -11.52
CA ALA A 101 -3.64 7.54 -10.67
C ALA A 101 -4.41 8.73 -11.29
N ALA A 102 -4.29 8.93 -12.60
CA ALA A 102 -5.05 9.96 -13.31
C ALA A 102 -6.57 9.69 -13.24
N LEU A 103 -7.00 8.46 -13.55
CA LEU A 103 -8.41 8.08 -13.49
C LEU A 103 -8.97 8.20 -12.06
N PHE A 104 -8.19 7.77 -11.07
CA PHE A 104 -8.55 7.89 -9.66
C PHE A 104 -8.66 9.35 -9.23
N GLY A 105 -7.71 10.20 -9.62
CA GLY A 105 -7.73 11.63 -9.31
C GLY A 105 -8.93 12.35 -9.92
N VAL A 106 -9.28 12.05 -11.17
CA VAL A 106 -10.48 12.59 -11.83
C VAL A 106 -11.74 12.14 -11.10
N GLY A 107 -11.86 10.85 -10.78
CA GLY A 107 -13.01 10.32 -10.04
C GLY A 107 -13.14 10.94 -8.64
N TRP A 108 -12.01 11.12 -7.95
CA TRP A 108 -11.96 11.75 -6.62
C TRP A 108 -12.42 13.22 -6.66
N GLY A 109 -11.91 14.00 -7.62
CA GLY A 109 -12.29 15.40 -7.79
C GLY A 109 -13.76 15.59 -8.16
N LEU A 110 -14.29 14.72 -9.04
CA LEU A 110 -15.71 14.77 -9.43
C LEU A 110 -16.65 14.32 -8.30
N ALA A 111 -16.27 13.31 -7.52
CA ALA A 111 -17.09 12.79 -6.44
C ALA A 111 -17.02 13.67 -5.17
N GLY A 112 -15.92 14.39 -4.96
CA GLY A 112 -15.69 15.18 -3.74
C GLY A 112 -15.53 14.32 -2.48
N TYR A 113 -15.26 13.01 -2.63
CA TYR A 113 -15.13 12.06 -1.51
C TYR A 113 -13.79 11.36 -1.53
N CYS A 114 -12.98 11.59 -0.49
CA CYS A 114 -11.77 10.81 -0.23
C CYS A 114 -12.13 9.35 0.14
N PRO A 115 -11.36 8.33 -0.27
CA PRO A 115 -11.70 6.91 -0.06
C PRO A 115 -11.86 6.53 1.42
N GLY A 116 -11.03 7.09 2.31
CA GLY A 116 -11.14 6.86 3.76
C GLY A 116 -12.43 7.45 4.36
N PRO A 117 -12.67 8.77 4.22
CA PRO A 117 -13.93 9.39 4.60
C PRO A 117 -15.17 8.81 3.92
N ALA A 118 -15.08 8.31 2.67
CA ALA A 118 -16.20 7.65 1.99
C ALA A 118 -16.64 6.38 2.74
N LEU A 119 -15.68 5.56 3.19
CA LEU A 119 -15.98 4.36 3.98
C LEU A 119 -16.61 4.70 5.34
N VAL A 120 -16.11 5.73 6.02
CA VAL A 120 -16.72 6.20 7.28
C VAL A 120 -18.12 6.77 7.04
N SER A 121 -18.29 7.55 5.98
CA SER A 121 -19.57 8.17 5.61
C SER A 121 -20.58 7.14 5.12
N LEU A 122 -20.19 5.90 4.82
CA LEU A 122 -21.12 4.83 4.47
C LEU A 122 -22.14 4.60 5.61
N ALA A 123 -21.73 4.83 6.86
CA ALA A 123 -22.61 4.78 8.03
C ALA A 123 -23.76 5.81 7.98
N THR A 124 -23.66 6.86 7.15
CA THR A 124 -24.74 7.85 6.95
C THR A 124 -25.85 7.33 6.04
N GLY A 125 -25.62 6.25 5.28
CA GLY A 125 -26.59 5.69 4.34
C GLY A 125 -26.89 6.57 3.12
N SER A 126 -26.13 7.64 2.89
CA SER A 126 -26.32 8.51 1.73
C SER A 126 -26.15 7.74 0.42
N ARG A 127 -27.12 7.88 -0.49
CA ARG A 127 -27.09 7.24 -1.82
C ARG A 127 -25.82 7.59 -2.61
N ALA A 128 -25.35 8.84 -2.49
CA ALA A 128 -24.12 9.30 -3.14
C ALA A 128 -22.89 8.55 -2.61
N VAL A 129 -22.79 8.38 -1.29
CA VAL A 129 -21.67 7.67 -0.66
C VAL A 129 -21.71 6.18 -1.00
N VAL A 130 -22.90 5.57 -0.97
CA VAL A 130 -23.08 4.17 -1.37
C VAL A 130 -22.64 3.96 -2.83
N ALA A 131 -23.02 4.86 -3.74
CA ALA A 131 -22.62 4.79 -5.14
C ALA A 131 -21.09 4.89 -5.30
N VAL A 132 -20.43 5.81 -4.60
CA VAL A 132 -18.97 5.97 -4.63
C VAL A 132 -18.27 4.72 -4.09
N VAL A 133 -18.71 4.19 -2.95
CA VAL A 133 -18.12 2.99 -2.35
C VAL A 133 -18.36 1.75 -3.23
N ALA A 134 -19.54 1.63 -3.82
CA ALA A 134 -19.84 0.54 -4.76
C ALA A 134 -18.98 0.63 -6.02
N ALA A 135 -18.80 1.82 -6.61
CA ALA A 135 -17.92 2.03 -7.75
C ALA A 135 -16.45 1.71 -7.40
N MET A 136 -15.99 2.12 -6.22
CA MET A 136 -14.66 1.78 -5.71
C MET A 136 -14.48 0.26 -5.56
N ALA A 137 -15.47 -0.42 -4.98
CA ALA A 137 -15.46 -1.88 -4.83
C ALA A 137 -15.48 -2.60 -6.19
N ALA A 138 -16.28 -2.11 -7.14
CA ALA A 138 -16.32 -2.64 -8.50
C ALA A 138 -14.96 -2.50 -9.20
N GLY A 139 -14.30 -1.35 -9.10
CA GLY A 139 -12.96 -1.13 -9.66
C GLY A 139 -11.92 -2.10 -9.09
N MET A 140 -11.92 -2.28 -7.76
CA MET A 140 -11.04 -3.26 -7.10
C MET A 140 -11.33 -4.70 -7.52
N ALA A 141 -12.60 -5.06 -7.68
CA ALA A 141 -12.99 -6.39 -8.14
C ALA A 141 -12.54 -6.64 -9.59
N ILE A 142 -12.78 -5.68 -10.49
CA ILE A 142 -12.39 -5.76 -11.91
C ILE A 142 -10.88 -5.94 -12.03
N GLU A 143 -10.08 -5.13 -11.34
CA GLU A 143 -8.61 -5.26 -11.38
C GLU A 143 -8.17 -6.64 -10.90
N ARG A 144 -8.75 -7.13 -9.80
CA ARG A 144 -8.45 -8.46 -9.27
C ARG A 144 -8.80 -9.56 -10.27
N PHE A 145 -9.93 -9.47 -10.96
CA PHE A 145 -10.33 -10.44 -11.97
C PHE A 145 -9.43 -10.39 -13.22
N THR A 146 -9.12 -9.20 -13.72
CA THR A 146 -8.19 -9.05 -14.86
C THR A 146 -6.80 -9.57 -14.52
N ARG A 147 -6.31 -9.30 -13.31
CA ARG A 147 -5.00 -9.79 -12.85
C ARG A 147 -4.98 -11.30 -12.63
N ALA A 148 -6.07 -11.88 -12.12
CA ALA A 148 -6.21 -13.34 -11.98
C ALA A 148 -6.18 -14.05 -13.33
N ARG A 149 -6.81 -13.49 -14.36
CA ARG A 149 -6.80 -14.06 -15.72
C ARG A 149 -5.40 -14.04 -16.35
N ASN A 150 -4.66 -12.95 -16.16
CA ASN A 150 -3.31 -12.83 -16.73
C ASN A 150 -2.28 -13.76 -16.06
N HIS A 151 -2.55 -14.26 -14.85
CA HIS A 151 -1.69 -15.24 -14.17
C HIS A 151 -1.92 -16.69 -14.65
N GLU A 152 -3.09 -16.98 -15.21
CA GLU A 152 -3.43 -18.31 -15.77
C GLU A 152 -2.86 -18.50 -17.19
N GLU A 153 -2.64 -17.40 -17.94
CA GLU A 153 -1.98 -17.42 -19.26
C GLU A 153 -0.45 -17.56 -19.18
N SER A 154 0.17 -17.32 -18.03
CA SER A 154 1.56 -17.69 -17.76
C SER A 154 1.66 -19.14 -17.28
N GLY A 155 1.23 -20.09 -18.11
CA GLY A 155 1.58 -21.50 -17.99
C GLY A 155 3.10 -21.70 -18.22
N PRO A 156 3.68 -22.83 -17.76
CA PRO A 156 5.10 -22.92 -17.41
C PRO A 156 5.99 -22.69 -18.63
N GLU A 157 6.80 -21.63 -18.59
CA GLU A 157 7.86 -21.41 -19.56
C GLU A 157 8.85 -22.58 -19.44
N GLU A 158 9.01 -23.28 -20.56
CA GLU A 158 9.84 -24.46 -20.75
C GLU A 158 11.21 -24.30 -20.10
N SER A 159 11.56 -25.27 -19.27
CA SER A 159 12.97 -25.59 -18.99
C SER A 159 13.58 -26.09 -20.29
N GLY A 160 14.20 -25.17 -21.04
CA GLY A 160 15.09 -25.49 -22.15
C GLY A 160 16.25 -26.37 -21.67
N PRO A 161 16.72 -27.31 -22.51
CA PRO A 161 17.50 -28.46 -22.08
C PRO A 161 18.90 -28.06 -21.61
N GLU A 162 19.31 -28.61 -20.47
CA GLU A 162 20.72 -28.68 -20.07
C GLU A 162 21.54 -29.33 -21.20
N GLU A 163 22.37 -28.52 -21.84
CA GLU A 163 23.43 -28.95 -22.75
C GLU A 163 24.41 -29.83 -21.97
N SER A 164 24.20 -31.14 -22.03
CA SER A 164 25.17 -32.14 -21.62
C SER A 164 26.22 -32.28 -22.72
N GLY A 165 27.32 -31.54 -22.58
CA GLY A 165 28.54 -31.73 -23.37
C GLY A 165 29.30 -33.00 -22.93
N PRO A 166 29.84 -33.80 -23.85
CA PRO A 166 30.30 -35.15 -23.58
C PRO A 166 31.69 -35.20 -22.92
N GLU A 167 31.77 -36.14 -22.01
CA GLU A 167 32.94 -36.72 -21.38
C GLU A 167 33.91 -37.29 -22.44
N GLU A 168 35.13 -36.74 -22.55
CA GLU A 168 36.26 -37.40 -23.23
C GLU A 168 37.57 -37.25 -22.44
N ARG A 169 37.94 -38.37 -21.80
CA ARG A 169 39.25 -39.06 -21.80
C ARG A 169 40.54 -38.29 -21.49
N GLY A 170 41.31 -38.86 -20.53
CA GLY A 170 42.69 -39.23 -20.84
C GLY A 170 43.74 -39.11 -19.73
N GLY A 171 43.98 -40.22 -19.02
CA GLY A 171 45.34 -40.66 -18.69
C GLY A 171 45.92 -40.29 -17.31
N PRO A 172 46.56 -41.26 -16.60
CA PRO A 172 47.20 -41.00 -15.31
C PRO A 172 48.64 -40.50 -15.50
N ALA A 173 49.10 -39.57 -14.66
CA ALA A 173 50.52 -39.21 -14.57
C ALA A 173 51.06 -39.46 -13.15
N PRO A 174 52.29 -40.02 -13.01
CA PRO A 174 52.75 -40.64 -11.77
C PRO A 174 53.69 -39.76 -10.92
N ALA A 175 53.93 -40.26 -9.71
CA ALA A 175 54.91 -39.88 -8.69
C ALA A 175 56.21 -39.14 -9.11
N ARG A 176 56.62 -38.15 -8.29
CA ARG A 176 58.02 -37.88 -7.85
C ARG A 176 58.05 -36.78 -6.75
N ARG A 177 58.52 -37.08 -5.53
CA ARG A 177 59.79 -36.60 -4.91
C ARG A 177 60.15 -35.14 -5.29
N ARG A 178 60.31 -34.19 -4.36
CA ARG A 178 61.20 -34.16 -3.17
C ARG A 178 60.66 -33.23 -2.11
#